data_AF-A0A562LBV2-F1
#
_entry.id   AF-A0A562LBV2-F1
#
_cell.length_a   1.000
_cell.length_b   1.000
_cell.length_c   1.000
_cell.angle_alpha   90.00
_cell.angle_beta   90.00
_cell.angle_gamma   90.00
#
_symmetry.space_group_name_H-M   'P 1'
#
loop_
_entity.id
_entity.type
_entity.pdbx_description
1 polymer ?
#
loop_
_entity_poly.entity_id
_entity_poly.type
_entity_poly.pdbx_seq_one_letter_code
_entity_poly.pdbx_strand_id
1 'polypeptide(L)'
;MPRKPATETSPVADFEHSLDALEQLVEKMEHGEMSLEESLAAYERGVGLYRRCQQALEQAELRVRLLSDPTDPASAEPFQPDA
;
A
#
# COMPACT_ATOMS: atom_id res chain seq x y z
N MET A 1 -30.47 18.55 -2.92
CA MET A 1 -29.02 18.81 -3.06
C MET A 1 -28.31 17.47 -3.10
N PRO A 2 -27.58 17.12 -4.17
CA PRO A 2 -26.84 15.86 -4.22
C PRO A 2 -25.64 15.95 -3.25
N ARG A 3 -25.53 14.97 -2.35
CA ARG A 3 -24.38 14.83 -1.46
C ARG A 3 -23.16 14.47 -2.32
N LYS A 4 -22.14 15.33 -2.31
CA LYS A 4 -20.78 15.06 -2.80
C LYS A 4 -20.34 13.70 -2.21
N PRO A 5 -19.99 12.68 -3.00
CA PRO A 5 -19.48 11.45 -2.42
C PRO A 5 -18.19 11.82 -1.70
N ALA A 6 -18.12 11.47 -0.42
CA ALA A 6 -16.87 11.52 0.33
C ALA A 6 -15.86 10.68 -0.46
N THR A 7 -14.71 11.29 -0.72
CA THR A 7 -13.54 10.76 -1.42
C THR A 7 -13.42 9.25 -1.23
N GLU A 8 -13.79 8.47 -2.24
CA GLU A 8 -13.40 7.07 -2.30
C GLU A 8 -11.89 7.07 -2.48
N THR A 9 -11.15 6.78 -1.42
CA THR A 9 -9.70 6.63 -1.53
C THR A 9 -9.45 5.50 -2.51
N SER A 10 -8.91 5.84 -3.67
CA SER A 10 -8.54 4.84 -4.67
C SER A 10 -7.44 3.96 -4.09
N PRO A 11 -7.33 2.68 -4.48
CA PRO A 11 -6.20 1.82 -4.07
C PRO A 11 -4.84 2.48 -4.30
N VAL A 12 -4.73 3.31 -5.34
CA VAL A 12 -3.53 4.11 -5.64
C VAL A 12 -3.26 5.16 -4.55
N ALA A 13 -4.28 5.90 -4.12
CA ALA A 13 -4.16 6.89 -3.06
C ALA A 13 -3.87 6.24 -1.69
N ASP A 14 -4.44 5.07 -1.43
CA ASP A 14 -4.14 4.28 -0.22
C ASP A 14 -2.68 3.78 -0.21
N PHE A 15 -2.15 3.38 -1.37
CA PHE A 15 -0.75 3.01 -1.53
C PHE A 15 0.18 4.19 -1.26
N GLU A 16 -0.02 5.32 -1.95
CA GLU A 16 0.84 6.51 -1.80
C GLU A 16 0.86 7.00 -0.35
N HIS A 17 -0.31 7.03 0.31
CA HIS A 17 -0.39 7.44 1.71
C HIS A 17 0.31 6.46 2.66
N SER A 18 0.16 5.16 2.43
CA SER A 18 0.79 4.14 3.25
C SER A 18 2.32 4.12 3.06
N LEU A 19 2.80 4.38 1.85
CA LEU A 19 4.21 4.47 1.52
C LEU A 19 4.85 5.70 2.17
N ASP A 20 4.27 6.89 2.02
CA ASP A 20 4.76 8.12 2.64
C ASP A 20 4.83 8.00 4.18
N ALA A 21 3.79 7.42 4.79
CA ALA A 21 3.78 7.16 6.22
C ALA A 21 4.87 6.16 6.66
N LEU A 22 5.20 5.19 5.81
CA LEU A 22 6.25 4.21 6.08
C LEU A 22 7.64 4.83 5.96
N GLU A 23 7.88 5.65 4.94
CA GLU A 23 9.13 6.40 4.75
C GLU A 23 9.42 7.31 5.94
N GLN A 24 8.43 8.12 6.35
CA GLN A 24 8.57 8.99 7.53
C GLN A 24 8.80 8.21 8.83
N LEU A 25 8.27 6.99 8.92
CA LEU A 25 8.46 6.13 10.09
C LEU A 25 9.88 5.57 10.13
N VAL A 26 10.38 5.09 8.98
CA VAL A 26 11.75 4.60 8.84
C VAL A 26 12.74 5.73 9.13
N GLU A 27 12.52 6.91 8.56
CA GLU A 27 13.36 8.09 8.83
C GLU A 27 13.45 8.37 10.34
N LYS A 28 12.32 8.36 11.06
CA LYS A 28 12.30 8.53 12.52
C LYS A 28 13.06 7.42 13.27
N MET A 29 12.98 6.18 12.81
CA MET A 29 13.71 5.05 13.41
C MET A 29 15.22 5.19 13.20
N GLU A 30 15.67 5.71 12.06
CA GLU A 30 17.08 5.93 11.74
C GLU A 30 17.72 7.06 12.56
N HIS A 31 16.93 8.03 13.04
CA HIS A 31 17.43 9.11 13.91
C HIS A 31 17.89 8.62 15.30
N GLY A 32 17.48 7.42 15.74
CA GLY A 32 18.05 6.76 16.91
C GLY A 32 17.67 7.35 18.28
N GLU A 33 16.74 8.29 18.34
CA GLU A 33 16.27 8.91 19.59
C GLU A 33 15.11 8.15 20.27
N MET A 34 14.69 7.01 19.71
CA MET A 34 13.53 6.24 20.18
C MET A 34 13.89 5.33 21.36
N SER A 35 13.03 5.31 22.37
CA SER A 35 13.08 4.27 23.40
C SER A 35 12.72 2.89 22.83
N LEU A 36 12.98 1.83 23.60
CA LEU A 36 12.66 0.46 23.20
C LEU A 36 11.15 0.27 22.93
N GLU A 37 10.30 0.85 23.78
CA GLU A 37 8.85 0.77 23.63
C GLU A 37 8.37 1.51 22.38
N GLU A 38 8.92 2.70 22.12
CA GLU A 38 8.63 3.45 20.90
C GLU A 38 9.11 2.72 19.64
N SER A 39 10.27 2.06 19.71
CA SER A 39 10.83 1.27 18.61
C SER A 39 9.95 0.07 18.28
N LEU A 40 9.41 -0.63 19.29
CA LEU A 40 8.45 -1.72 19.09
C LEU A 40 7.15 -1.21 18.47
N ALA A 41 6.61 -0.11 18.98
CA ALA A 41 5.39 0.51 18.43
C ALA A 41 5.60 1.04 17.00
N ALA A 42 6.81 1.52 16.67
CA ALA A 42 7.18 1.89 15.30
C ALA A 42 7.24 0.66 14.40
N TYR A 43 7.89 -0.41 14.83
CA TYR A 43 7.95 -1.65 14.05
C TYR A 43 6.56 -2.22 13.73
N GLU A 44 5.67 -2.31 14.73
CA GLU A 44 4.29 -2.79 14.52
C GLU A 44 3.53 -1.93 13.51
N ARG A 45 3.65 -0.60 13.62
CA ARG A 45 3.06 0.33 12.65
C ARG A 45 3.66 0.14 11.26
N GLY A 46 4.97 -0.03 11.14
CA GLY A 46 5.66 -0.25 9.88
C GLY A 46 5.19 -1.53 9.18
N VAL A 47 5.04 -2.63 9.91
CA VAL A 47 4.46 -3.88 9.39
C VAL A 47 3.03 -3.67 8.91
N GLY A 48 2.22 -2.89 9.65
CA GLY A 48 0.87 -2.54 9.25
C GLY A 48 0.81 -1.75 7.94
N LEU A 49 1.66 -0.72 7.80
CA LEU A 49 1.76 0.10 6.60
C LEU A 49 2.25 -0.73 5.39
N TYR A 50 3.28 -1.55 5.58
CA TYR A 50 3.78 -2.46 4.55
C TYR A 50 2.67 -3.38 4.01
N ARG A 51 1.88 -3.98 4.90
CA ARG A 51 0.75 -4.85 4.51
C ARG A 51 -0.30 -4.10 3.69
N ARG A 52 -0.58 -2.84 4.03
CA ARG A 52 -1.51 -2.00 3.25
C ARG A 52 -0.96 -1.71 1.86
N CYS A 53 0.33 -1.40 1.74
CA CYS A 53 0.97 -1.22 0.44
C CYS A 53 0.84 -2.48 -0.43
N GLN A 54 1.13 -3.66 0.13
CA GLN A 54 0.99 -4.93 -0.58
C GLN A 54 -0.46 -5.17 -1.05
N GLN A 55 -1.45 -4.96 -0.18
CA GLN A 55 -2.87 -5.11 -0.54
C GLN A 55 -3.30 -4.15 -1.66
N ALA A 56 -2.82 -2.91 -1.62
CA ALA A 56 -3.11 -1.93 -2.66
C ALA A 56 -2.51 -2.33 -4.02
N LEU A 57 -1.28 -2.87 -4.02
CA LEU A 57 -0.63 -3.40 -5.22
C LEU A 57 -1.37 -4.62 -5.77
N GLU A 58 -1.78 -5.56 -4.92
CA GLU A 58 -2.57 -6.74 -5.33
C GLU A 58 -3.90 -6.33 -6.00
N GLN A 59 -4.59 -5.32 -5.45
CA GLN A 59 -5.81 -4.80 -6.05
C GLN A 59 -5.57 -4.11 -7.39
N ALA A 60 -4.48 -3.36 -7.50
CA ALA A 60 -4.09 -2.72 -8.75
C ALA A 60 -3.76 -3.77 -9.82
N GLU A 61 -3.02 -4.82 -9.45
CA GLU A 61 -2.68 -5.92 -10.34
C GLU A 61 -3.93 -6.67 -10.82
N LEU A 62 -4.85 -7.03 -9.91
CA LEU A 62 -6.12 -7.67 -10.26
C LEU A 62 -6.89 -6.82 -11.28
N ARG A 63 -6.92 -5.50 -11.08
CA ARG A 63 -7.61 -4.57 -11.97
C ARG A 63 -6.94 -4.51 -13.34
N VAL A 64 -5.62 -4.54 -13.41
CA VAL A 64 -4.88 -4.64 -14.68
C VAL A 64 -5.21 -5.95 -15.39
N ARG A 65 -5.19 -7.09 -14.71
CA ARG A 65 -5.54 -8.40 -15.30
C ARG A 65 -6.94 -8.42 -15.90
N LEU A 66 -7.94 -7.90 -15.18
CA LEU A 66 -9.32 -7.79 -15.65
C LEU A 66 -9.48 -6.89 -16.89
N LEU A 67 -8.64 -5.85 -17.00
CA LEU A 67 -8.65 -4.94 -18.15
C LEU A 67 -7.91 -5.53 -19.35
N SER A 68 -6.87 -6.33 -19.12
CA SER A 68 -6.04 -6.96 -20.15
C SER A 68 -6.73 -8.15 -20.82
N ASP A 69 -7.38 -9.03 -20.05
CA ASP A 69 -8.20 -10.12 -20.59
C ASP A 69 -9.49 -10.28 -19.74
N PRO A 70 -10.61 -9.69 -20.18
CA PRO A 70 -11.89 -9.80 -19.48
C PRO A 70 -12.49 -11.21 -19.50
N THR A 71 -12.05 -12.06 -20.43
CA THR A 71 -12.61 -13.40 -20.68
C THR A 71 -11.84 -14.52 -19.99
N ASP A 72 -10.55 -14.31 -19.72
CA ASP A 72 -9.72 -15.24 -18.96
C ASP A 72 -8.72 -14.50 -18.04
N PRO A 73 -9.21 -13.82 -16.99
CA PRO A 73 -8.35 -13.09 -16.06
C PRO A 73 -7.42 -14.00 -15.24
N ALA A 74 -7.63 -15.32 -15.28
CA ALA A 74 -6.80 -16.31 -14.58
C ALA A 74 -5.55 -16.73 -15.38
N SER A 75 -5.52 -16.51 -16.70
CA SER A 75 -4.33 -16.76 -17.54
C SER A 75 -3.39 -15.57 -17.66
N ALA A 76 -3.78 -14.41 -17.11
CA ALA A 76 -2.90 -13.25 -17.06
C ALA A 76 -1.69 -13.53 -16.17
N GLU A 77 -0.50 -13.52 -16.77
CA GLU A 77 0.77 -13.68 -16.07
C GLU A 77 0.95 -12.57 -15.02
N PRO A 78 1.46 -12.90 -13.81
CA PRO A 78 1.74 -11.90 -12.79
C PRO A 78 2.73 -10.85 -13.31
N PHE A 79 2.52 -9.59 -12.93
CA PHE A 79 3.52 -8.55 -13.20
C PHE A 79 4.76 -8.85 -12.34
N GLN A 80 5.87 -9.23 -12.97
CA GLN A 80 7.15 -9.46 -12.28
C GLN A 80 7.94 -8.15 -12.26
N PRO A 81 8.07 -7.46 -11.10
CA PRO A 81 8.78 -6.17 -11.02
C PRO A 81 10.31 -6.31 -11.05
N ASP A 82 10.85 -7.53 -11.00
CA ASP A 82 12.29 -7.79 -11.03
C ASP A 82 12.74 -8.20 -12.46
N ALA A 83 13.04 -7.21 -13.30
CA ALA A 83 13.81 -7.34 -14.53
C ALA A 83 14.79 -6.16 -14.69
#